data_AF-A0A176RZP3-F1
#
_entry.id   AF-A0A176RZP3-F1
#
_cell.length_a   1.000
_cell.length_b   1.000
_cell.length_c   1.000
_cell.angle_alpha   90.00
_cell.angle_beta   90.00
_cell.angle_gamma   90.00
#
_symmetry.space_group_name_H-M   'P 1'
#
loop_
_entity.id
_entity.type
_entity.pdbx_description
1 polymer ?
#
loop_
_entity_poly.entity_id
_entity_poly.type
_entity_poly.pdbx_seq_one_letter_code
_entity_poly.pdbx_strand_id
1 'polypeptide(L)'
;MWLKAFKQVHVDSQFQHQGRYLARSFDFVLNEKGIENMQLEEIEPSEPKTRVELKQFKTKYQEQFPQTPDLLALRIIEHYLIYFIAETCPMISLFDSHNHQTLILNDLYNKGISPYLQRENFTARYESFEIISAKV
;
A
#
# COMPACT_ATOMS: atom_id res chain seq x y z
N MET A 1 1.70 -13.00 -0.42
CA MET A 1 0.77 -14.07 -0.86
C MET A 1 -0.64 -13.80 -0.31
N TRP A 2 -1.48 -13.09 -1.06
CA TRP A 2 -2.82 -12.61 -0.68
C TRP A 2 -3.92 -13.68 -0.53
N LEU A 3 -4.05 -14.62 -1.47
CA LEU A 3 -5.03 -15.72 -1.44
C LEU A 3 -4.85 -16.71 -0.27
N LYS A 4 -3.75 -16.60 0.47
CA LYS A 4 -3.58 -17.28 1.75
C LYS A 4 -4.59 -16.73 2.77
N ALA A 5 -4.69 -15.40 2.88
CA ALA A 5 -5.51 -14.70 3.87
C ALA A 5 -6.93 -14.38 3.39
N PHE A 6 -7.11 -14.15 2.09
CA PHE A 6 -8.39 -13.80 1.48
C PHE A 6 -8.85 -14.93 0.56
N LYS A 7 -10.16 -15.11 0.36
CA LYS A 7 -10.64 -16.17 -0.56
C LYS A 7 -10.56 -15.73 -2.03
N GLN A 8 -10.71 -14.44 -2.28
CA GLN A 8 -10.72 -13.85 -3.61
C GLN A 8 -10.04 -12.49 -3.57
N VAL A 9 -9.40 -12.11 -4.68
CA VAL A 9 -8.97 -10.73 -4.91
C VAL A 9 -9.51 -10.23 -6.23
N HIS A 10 -10.27 -9.16 -6.19
CA HIS A 10 -10.74 -8.47 -7.39
C HIS A 10 -9.75 -7.38 -7.78
N VAL A 11 -9.37 -7.34 -9.05
CA VAL A 11 -8.50 -6.31 -9.60
C VAL A 11 -9.28 -5.57 -10.68
N ASP A 12 -9.31 -4.25 -10.57
CA ASP A 12 -9.81 -3.33 -11.59
C ASP A 12 -8.67 -2.35 -11.92
N SER A 13 -8.36 -2.17 -13.21
CA SER A 13 -7.22 -1.34 -13.62
C SER A 13 -7.55 -0.59 -14.90
N GLN A 14 -7.38 0.73 -14.85
CA GLN A 14 -7.47 1.66 -15.97
C GLN A 14 -6.06 2.06 -16.38
N PHE A 15 -5.71 1.92 -17.65
CA PHE A 15 -4.37 2.13 -18.16
C PHE A 15 -4.37 2.61 -19.61
N GLN A 16 -3.27 3.24 -20.01
CA GLN A 16 -3.06 3.65 -21.40
C GLN A 16 -2.20 2.62 -22.12
N HIS A 17 -2.59 2.23 -23.32
CA HIS A 17 -1.80 1.36 -24.18
C HIS A 17 -1.90 1.81 -25.64
N GLN A 18 -0.76 2.13 -26.26
CA GLN A 18 -0.67 2.56 -27.66
C GLN A 18 -1.64 3.70 -28.02
N GLY A 19 -1.79 4.69 -27.13
CA GLY A 19 -2.68 5.84 -27.33
C GLY A 19 -4.16 5.59 -27.02
N ARG A 20 -4.55 4.36 -26.69
CA ARG A 20 -5.93 4.00 -26.27
C ARG A 20 -6.01 3.87 -24.75
N TYR A 21 -7.17 4.17 -24.19
CA TYR A 21 -7.45 3.99 -22.77
C TYR A 21 -8.26 2.72 -22.59
N LEU A 22 -7.79 1.84 -21.72
CA LEU A 22 -8.35 0.52 -21.52
C LEU A 22 -8.67 0.33 -20.03
N ALA A 23 -9.77 -0.36 -19.75
CA ALA A 23 -10.07 -0.90 -18.44
C ALA A 23 -10.03 -2.43 -18.51
N ARG A 24 -9.39 -3.05 -17.51
CA ARG A 24 -9.46 -4.50 -17.31
C ARG A 24 -9.91 -4.81 -15.89
N SER A 25 -10.75 -5.83 -15.76
CA SER A 25 -11.14 -6.37 -14.47
C SER A 25 -11.00 -7.90 -14.47
N PHE A 26 -10.67 -8.48 -13.33
CA PHE A 26 -10.56 -9.93 -13.16
C PHE A 26 -10.48 -10.31 -11.68
N ASP A 27 -10.81 -11.56 -11.38
CA ASP A 27 -10.74 -12.12 -10.04
C ASP A 27 -9.62 -13.17 -9.93
N PHE A 28 -8.73 -12.99 -8.96
CA PHE A 28 -7.85 -14.06 -8.50
C PHE A 28 -8.58 -14.94 -7.48
N VAL A 29 -8.56 -16.25 -7.74
CA VAL A 29 -9.19 -17.27 -6.90
C VAL A 29 -8.26 -18.48 -6.72
N LEU A 30 -8.39 -19.18 -5.60
CA LEU A 30 -7.60 -20.37 -5.32
C LEU A 30 -8.33 -21.64 -5.79
N ASN A 31 -8.41 -21.82 -7.11
CA ASN A 31 -8.96 -23.01 -7.77
C ASN A 31 -8.13 -23.38 -9.01
N GLU A 32 -8.57 -24.38 -9.79
CA GLU A 32 -7.85 -24.85 -10.99
C GLU A 32 -7.69 -23.77 -12.07
N LYS A 33 -8.62 -22.81 -12.17
CA LYS A 33 -8.56 -21.73 -13.17
C LYS A 33 -7.60 -20.63 -12.76
N GLY A 34 -7.47 -20.34 -11.46
CA GLY A 34 -6.61 -19.29 -10.90
C GLY A 34 -7.08 -17.86 -11.15
N ILE A 35 -7.59 -17.56 -12.34
CA ILE A 35 -8.18 -16.29 -12.74
C ILE A 35 -9.57 -16.52 -13.32
N GLU A 36 -10.55 -15.73 -12.88
CA GLU A 36 -11.93 -15.76 -13.35
C GLU A 36 -12.44 -14.35 -13.68
N ASN A 37 -13.62 -14.29 -14.33
CA ASN A 37 -14.34 -13.04 -14.62
C ASN A 37 -13.50 -11.96 -15.32
N MET A 38 -12.64 -12.38 -16.26
CA MET A 38 -11.79 -11.44 -16.99
C MET A 38 -12.59 -10.61 -17.97
N GLN A 39 -12.43 -9.28 -17.89
CA GLN A 39 -12.98 -8.30 -18.80
C GLN A 39 -11.87 -7.37 -19.29
N LEU A 40 -11.99 -6.92 -20.54
CA LEU A 40 -11.14 -5.91 -21.14
C LEU A 40 -12.01 -5.07 -22.07
N GLU A 41 -12.04 -3.77 -21.82
CA GLU A 41 -12.82 -2.81 -22.61
C GLU A 41 -12.00 -1.55 -22.87
N GLU A 42 -12.34 -0.87 -23.96
CA GLU A 42 -11.84 0.48 -24.22
C GLU A 42 -12.76 1.47 -23.50
N ILE A 43 -12.14 2.47 -22.86
CA ILE A 43 -12.82 3.49 -22.07
C ILE A 43 -12.47 4.88 -22.59
N GLU A 44 -13.24 5.88 -22.17
CA GLU A 44 -12.89 7.28 -22.38
C GLU A 44 -11.56 7.63 -21.67
N PRO A 45 -10.83 8.66 -22.14
CA PRO A 45 -9.62 9.13 -21.49
C PRO A 45 -9.81 9.39 -19.99
N SER A 46 -9.01 8.71 -19.17
CA SER A 46 -9.03 8.82 -17.71
C SER A 46 -7.62 8.75 -17.11
N GLU A 47 -7.47 9.21 -15.86
CA GLU A 47 -6.22 9.01 -15.13
C GLU A 47 -6.00 7.52 -14.84
N PRO A 48 -4.82 6.96 -15.19
CA PRO A 48 -4.51 5.57 -14.90
C PRO A 48 -4.59 5.28 -13.39
N LYS A 49 -5.30 4.23 -13.04
CA LYS A 49 -5.48 3.81 -11.65
C LYS A 49 -5.69 2.32 -11.57
N THR A 50 -5.32 1.73 -10.45
CA THR A 50 -5.62 0.33 -10.15
C THR A 50 -6.26 0.23 -8.78
N ARG A 51 -7.39 -0.46 -8.71
CA ARG A 51 -8.08 -0.80 -7.47
C ARG A 51 -7.96 -2.31 -7.24
N VAL A 52 -7.55 -2.66 -6.02
CA VAL A 52 -7.44 -4.04 -5.57
C VAL A 52 -8.36 -4.24 -4.38
N GLU A 53 -9.28 -5.19 -4.45
CA GLU A 53 -10.19 -5.53 -3.36
C GLU A 53 -9.89 -6.92 -2.81
N LEU A 54 -9.53 -6.98 -1.54
CA LEU A 54 -9.27 -8.23 -0.84
C LEU A 54 -10.59 -8.73 -0.21
N LYS A 55 -11.20 -9.76 -0.80
CA LYS A 55 -12.55 -10.21 -0.44
C LYS A 55 -12.51 -11.44 0.47
N GLN A 56 -13.48 -11.49 1.39
CA GLN A 56 -13.71 -12.62 2.31
C GLN A 56 -12.45 -12.97 3.12
N PHE A 57 -12.05 -12.04 3.99
CA PHE A 57 -10.92 -12.22 4.91
C PHE A 57 -11.15 -13.45 5.81
N LYS A 58 -10.25 -14.43 5.79
CA LYS A 58 -10.44 -15.70 6.50
C LYS A 58 -10.24 -15.50 8.01
N THR A 59 -11.17 -16.01 8.82
CA THR A 59 -11.23 -15.83 10.28
C THR A 59 -9.91 -16.12 11.00
N LYS A 60 -9.18 -17.18 10.62
CA LYS A 60 -7.89 -17.53 11.24
C LYS A 60 -6.79 -16.45 11.13
N TYR A 61 -6.94 -15.48 10.22
CA TYR A 61 -6.03 -14.34 10.10
C TYR A 61 -6.61 -13.06 10.71
N GLN A 62 -7.92 -12.99 10.94
CA GLN A 62 -8.58 -11.86 11.59
C GLN A 62 -8.14 -11.72 13.05
N GLU A 63 -7.94 -12.85 13.74
CA GLU A 63 -7.52 -12.87 15.16
C GLU A 63 -6.19 -12.13 15.41
N GLN A 64 -5.28 -12.15 14.43
CA GLN A 64 -3.98 -11.46 14.51
C GLN A 64 -3.96 -10.12 13.78
N PHE A 65 -5.08 -9.73 13.15
CA PHE A 65 -5.15 -8.48 12.41
C PHE A 65 -5.26 -7.28 13.37
N PRO A 66 -4.64 -6.14 13.06
CA PRO A 66 -4.77 -4.93 13.87
C PRO A 66 -6.24 -4.57 14.13
N GLN A 67 -6.59 -4.40 15.40
CA GLN A 67 -7.98 -4.17 15.84
C GLN A 67 -8.42 -2.70 15.71
N THR A 68 -7.49 -1.77 15.46
CA THR A 68 -7.79 -0.33 15.32
C THR A 68 -7.14 0.26 14.05
N PRO A 69 -7.76 1.30 13.45
CA PRO A 69 -7.17 2.03 12.33
C PRO A 69 -5.78 2.60 12.66
N ASP A 70 -5.57 3.09 13.88
CA ASP A 70 -4.28 3.64 14.33
C ASP A 70 -3.18 2.58 14.40
N LEU A 71 -3.50 1.38 14.91
CA LEU A 71 -2.53 0.29 14.95
C LEU A 71 -2.19 -0.20 13.54
N LEU A 72 -3.18 -0.26 12.64
CA LEU A 72 -2.95 -0.57 11.23
C LEU A 72 -2.07 0.49 10.56
N ALA A 73 -2.33 1.77 10.80
CA ALA A 73 -1.54 2.89 10.29
C ALA A 73 -0.07 2.76 10.71
N LEU A 74 0.18 2.53 12.01
CA LEU A 74 1.52 2.34 12.54
C LEU A 74 2.22 1.13 11.88
N ARG A 75 1.54 -0.01 11.74
CA ARG A 75 2.11 -1.20 11.08
C ARG A 75 2.48 -0.94 9.62
N ILE A 76 1.69 -0.15 8.90
CA ILE A 76 1.99 0.22 7.51
C ILE A 76 3.21 1.17 7.48
N ILE A 77 3.27 2.16 8.36
CA ILE A 77 4.42 3.07 8.45
C ILE A 77 5.70 2.30 8.78
N GLU A 78 5.67 1.39 9.77
CA GLU A 78 6.80 0.52 10.12
C GLU A 78 7.26 -0.31 8.91
N HIS A 79 6.32 -0.88 8.15
CA HIS A 79 6.65 -1.73 7.00
C HIS A 79 7.29 -0.94 5.84
N TYR A 80 6.86 0.31 5.63
CA TYR A 80 7.37 1.17 4.56
C TYR A 80 8.33 2.26 5.07
N LEU A 81 8.90 2.09 6.27
CA LEU A 81 9.67 3.14 6.96
C LEU A 81 10.80 3.71 6.11
N ILE A 82 11.50 2.86 5.34
CA ILE A 82 12.59 3.30 4.48
C ILE A 82 12.14 4.31 3.42
N TYR A 83 10.93 4.18 2.88
CA TYR A 83 10.40 5.13 1.89
C TYR A 83 10.00 6.45 2.53
N PHE A 84 9.49 6.41 3.76
CA PHE A 84 9.20 7.63 4.52
C PHE A 84 10.48 8.38 4.84
N ILE A 85 11.51 7.67 5.31
CA ILE A 85 12.83 8.22 5.62
C ILE A 85 13.52 8.78 4.37
N ALA A 86 13.44 8.08 3.24
CA ALA A 86 14.02 8.50 1.97
C ALA A 86 13.23 9.63 1.28
N GLU A 87 12.12 10.09 1.85
CA GLU A 87 11.24 11.12 1.28
C GLU A 87 10.69 10.74 -0.12
N THR A 88 10.69 9.45 -0.46
CA THR A 88 10.13 8.91 -1.71
C THR A 88 8.77 8.24 -1.49
N CYS A 89 8.25 8.25 -0.27
CA CYS A 89 6.97 7.63 0.04
C CYS A 89 5.84 8.40 -0.66
N PRO A 90 4.97 7.73 -1.42
CA PRO A 90 3.77 8.37 -1.94
C PRO A 90 2.85 8.81 -0.78
N MET A 91 1.82 9.58 -1.11
CA MET A 91 0.75 9.84 -0.16
C MET A 91 -0.01 8.54 0.13
N ILE A 92 -0.08 8.15 1.39
CA ILE A 92 -0.83 6.97 1.84
C ILE A 92 -1.92 7.45 2.81
N SER A 93 -3.18 7.11 2.49
CA SER A 93 -4.33 7.36 3.34
C SER A 93 -5.05 6.07 3.71
N LEU A 94 -5.46 5.94 4.96
CA LEU A 94 -6.39 4.90 5.42
C LEU A 94 -7.77 5.51 5.64
N PHE A 95 -8.78 4.92 5.03
CA PHE A 95 -10.17 5.29 5.24
C PHE A 95 -10.93 4.12 5.86
N ASP A 96 -11.47 4.34 7.05
CA ASP A 96 -12.40 3.42 7.70
C ASP A 96 -13.84 3.85 7.37
N SER A 97 -14.50 3.07 6.52
CA SER A 97 -15.87 3.34 6.10
C SER A 97 -16.91 3.20 7.22
N HIS A 98 -16.62 2.43 8.28
CA HIS A 98 -17.54 2.25 9.39
C HIS A 98 -17.56 3.51 10.27
N ASN A 99 -16.36 3.94 10.68
CA ASN A 99 -16.18 5.09 11.55
C ASN A 99 -16.09 6.43 10.81
N HIS A 100 -16.14 6.42 9.47
CA HIS A 100 -15.95 7.59 8.60
C HIS A 100 -14.64 8.36 8.91
N GLN A 101 -13.62 7.62 9.35
CA GLN A 101 -12.34 8.18 9.77
C GLN A 101 -11.34 8.08 8.62
N THR A 102 -10.60 9.16 8.38
CA THR A 102 -9.45 9.16 7.47
C THR A 102 -8.17 9.46 8.24
N LEU A 103 -7.15 8.62 8.06
CA LEU A 103 -5.80 8.83 8.56
C LEU A 103 -4.85 9.06 7.39
N ILE A 104 -4.10 10.15 7.41
CA ILE A 104 -3.04 10.42 6.44
C ILE A 104 -1.73 9.95 7.06
N LEU A 105 -1.16 8.85 6.56
CA LEU A 105 -0.01 8.18 7.19
C LEU A 105 1.27 9.02 7.11
N ASN A 106 1.42 9.81 6.04
CA ASN A 106 2.52 10.77 5.91
C ASN A 106 2.49 11.80 7.04
N ASP A 107 1.31 12.30 7.41
CA ASP A 107 1.18 13.25 8.52
C ASP A 107 1.50 12.59 9.88
N LEU A 108 1.07 11.35 10.07
CA LEU A 108 1.38 10.58 11.29
C LEU A 108 2.88 10.33 11.42
N TYR A 109 3.56 9.96 10.33
CA TYR A 109 5.01 9.82 10.29
C TYR A 109 5.73 11.15 10.59
N ASN A 110 5.30 12.24 9.94
CA ASN A 110 5.91 13.57 10.10
C ASN A 110 5.75 14.13 11.51
N LYS A 111 4.65 13.82 12.19
CA LYS A 111 4.41 14.26 13.58
C LYS A 111 5.06 13.33 14.62
N GLY A 112 5.09 12.03 14.34
CA GLY A 112 5.44 11.01 15.33
C GLY A 112 6.87 10.48 15.27
N ILE A 113 7.44 10.30 14.08
CA ILE A 113 8.72 9.61 13.89
C ILE A 113 9.78 10.58 13.34
N SER A 114 9.46 11.32 12.29
CA SER A 114 10.38 12.23 11.61
C SER A 114 11.14 13.19 12.55
N PRO A 115 10.50 13.81 13.57
CA PRO A 115 11.19 14.75 14.46
C PRO A 115 12.30 14.13 15.33
N TYR A 116 12.30 12.81 15.48
CA TYR A 116 13.25 12.06 16.32
C TYR A 116 14.34 11.35 15.49
N LEU A 117 14.32 11.54 14.16
CA LEU A 117 15.37 11.01 13.29
C LEU A 117 16.62 11.90 13.35
N GLN A 118 17.77 11.24 13.46
CA GLN A 118 19.08 11.88 13.38
C GLN A 118 19.77 11.43 12.10
N ARG A 119 20.29 12.40 11.35
CA ARG A 119 21.05 12.18 10.13
C ARG A 119 22.50 12.56 10.37
N GLU A 120 23.40 11.63 10.13
CA GLU A 120 24.84 11.81 10.25
C GLU A 120 25.50 11.46 8.92
N ASN A 121 26.36 12.34 8.44
CA ASN A 121 27.12 12.08 7.22
C ASN A 121 28.56 11.73 7.59
N PHE A 122 29.11 10.71 6.94
CA PHE A 122 30.52 10.39 7.07
C PHE A 122 31.12 9.98 5.72
N THR A 123 32.43 10.16 5.58
CA THR A 123 33.17 9.77 4.39
C THR A 123 34.13 8.65 4.73
N ALA A 124 34.10 7.56 3.97
CA ALA A 124 35.09 6.49 4.06
C ALA A 124 35.88 6.46 2.75
N ARG A 125 37.16 6.86 2.82
CA ARG A 125 38.06 7.09 1.67
C ARG A 125 37.51 8.18 0.73
N TYR A 126 36.74 7.78 -0.28
CA TYR A 126 36.18 8.66 -1.32
C TYR A 126 34.66 8.51 -1.45
N GLU A 127 34.04 7.65 -0.66
CA GLU A 127 32.60 7.39 -0.69
C GLU A 127 31.93 8.12 0.48
N SER A 128 30.83 8.81 0.18
CA SER A 128 30.01 9.52 1.16
C SER A 128 28.81 8.67 1.55
N PHE A 129 28.57 8.55 2.85
CA PHE A 129 27.48 7.78 3.41
C PHE A 129 26.63 8.66 4.33
N GLU A 130 25.32 8.42 4.33
CA GLU A 130 24.36 8.97 5.29
C GLU A 130 23.91 7.84 6.23
N ILE A 131 24.05 8.04 7.53
CA ILE A 131 23.46 7.21 8.58
C ILE A 131 22.21 7.92 9.06
N ILE A 132 21.11 7.17 9.08
CA ILE A 132 19.85 7.63 9.64
C ILE A 132 19.54 6.74 10.83
N SER A 133 19.45 7.34 12.01
CA SER A 133 19.09 6.64 13.24
C SER A 133 17.83 7.24 13.85
N ALA A 134 17.03 6.40 14.52
CA ALA A 134 15.90 6.84 15.31
C ALA A 134 16.28 6.69 16.79
N LYS A 135 16.28 7.78 17.55
CA LYS A 135 16.36 7.70 19.01
C LYS A 135 14.98 7.29 19.52
N VAL A 136 14.83 6.02 19.89
CA VAL A 136 13.68 5.51 20.64
C VAL A 136 13.90 5.77 22.13
#